data_AF-A0A978UE70-F1
#
_entry.id   AF-A0A978UE70-F1
#
_cell.length_a   1.000
_cell.length_b   1.000
_cell.length_c   1.000
_cell.angle_alpha   90.00
_cell.angle_beta   90.00
_cell.angle_gamma   90.00
#
_symmetry.space_group_name_H-M   'P 1'
#
loop_
_entity.id
_entity.type
_entity.pdbx_description
1 polymer ?
#
loop_
_entity_poly.entity_id
_entity_poly.type
_entity_poly.pdbx_seq_one_letter_code
_entity_poly.pdbx_strand_id
1 'polypeptide(L)'
;MAFSTISRAFLASRPTSLFLRCMSNVPENTVYGGPKDHGYNYHRAVHIWTLRISISAMSVIRRMVVHGYDTTLPISVDEMLVHCRSRGSMELKSAFDGDLQLISTYESTLSVEKEKKKIEKIKGLWEFVSKVLSLVTTKRRRRRTEILLPLILVFDMAFSTISRAFLASRPTSLFLRCMSNVPENTVYGGPKVQSPNQRVTLTHLRQKHKKGEPITVVTAYDYPSAVHLDTAGIDICLVGDSAAMVVHGYDTTLPISVDEMLVHCRAVARGAKRPLLIGDLPFGSYESSSTQAVDTAVRILKEGGMDAIKLEGGSPSRINAAKAIVEAGIAVMGHVGLTPQAISVLGGFRPQGKNVASAVKVVETALALQEAGCFSVVLECVPPPVAAAATSALRIPTIGIGAGPFCSGQVLVYHDLLGMLQHPHHAKVTPKFCKQYARVGDVINKALVEYKEEVSSGKFPGPAFSPYKISSTDVSAFLNELQKLGLDKAASAAAEASEKIEKPESPVADEQRKSD
;
A
#
# COMPACT_ATOMS: atom_id res chain seq x y z
N MET A 1 -24.27 44.50 -28.54
CA MET A 1 -25.64 43.92 -28.55
C MET A 1 -25.71 42.41 -28.27
N ALA A 2 -24.65 41.76 -27.77
CA ALA A 2 -24.72 40.38 -27.25
C ALA A 2 -24.56 40.34 -25.71
N PHE A 3 -24.95 41.41 -25.01
CA PHE A 3 -24.74 41.60 -23.57
C PHE A 3 -26.04 41.75 -22.76
N SER A 4 -27.22 41.71 -23.40
CA SER A 4 -28.50 41.99 -22.72
C SER A 4 -29.30 40.76 -22.28
N THR A 5 -28.91 39.53 -22.63
CA THR A 5 -29.73 38.32 -22.34
C THR A 5 -29.22 37.49 -21.16
N ILE A 6 -28.02 37.74 -20.63
CA ILE A 6 -27.42 36.95 -19.54
C ILE A 6 -27.50 37.69 -18.18
N SER A 7 -28.01 38.93 -18.15
CA SER A 7 -27.98 39.78 -16.95
C SER A 7 -29.12 39.56 -15.93
N ARG A 8 -29.98 38.53 -16.07
CA ARG A 8 -31.09 38.29 -15.10
C ARG A 8 -31.00 37.00 -14.29
N ALA A 9 -30.02 36.12 -14.53
CA ALA A 9 -29.92 34.84 -13.82
C ALA A 9 -28.79 34.76 -12.77
N PHE A 10 -27.99 35.81 -12.58
CA PHE A 10 -26.74 35.73 -11.80
C PHE A 10 -26.62 36.74 -10.64
N LEU A 11 -27.73 37.31 -10.17
CA LEU A 11 -27.78 38.17 -8.98
C LEU A 11 -27.96 37.39 -7.65
N ALA A 12 -27.69 36.08 -7.62
CA ALA A 12 -27.80 35.27 -6.41
C ALA A 12 -26.63 34.29 -6.28
N SER A 13 -25.42 34.78 -6.03
CA SER A 13 -24.35 34.05 -5.29
C SER A 13 -23.08 34.90 -5.20
N ARG A 14 -22.72 35.33 -3.99
CA ARG A 14 -21.42 35.95 -3.68
C ARG A 14 -20.36 34.86 -3.49
N PRO A 15 -19.12 35.08 -3.97
CA PRO A 15 -17.99 34.76 -3.11
C PRO A 15 -16.85 35.80 -3.23
N THR A 16 -16.74 36.66 -2.23
CA THR A 16 -15.62 37.62 -2.03
C THR A 16 -14.54 37.09 -1.07
N SER A 17 -14.42 35.78 -0.86
CA SER A 17 -13.53 35.23 0.20
C SER A 17 -12.14 34.76 -0.25
N LEU A 18 -11.87 34.58 -1.55
CA LEU A 18 -10.59 34.00 -1.99
C LEU A 18 -9.49 35.04 -2.25
N PHE A 19 -9.84 36.29 -2.57
CA PHE A 19 -8.86 37.32 -2.91
C PHE A 19 -8.23 37.96 -1.65
N LEU A 20 -8.97 38.04 -0.54
CA LEU A 20 -8.47 38.53 0.75
C LEU A 20 -7.52 37.54 1.45
N ARG A 21 -7.54 36.26 1.05
CA ARG A 21 -6.70 35.20 1.64
C ARG A 21 -5.30 35.11 1.04
N CYS A 22 -5.07 35.71 -0.15
CA CYS A 22 -3.74 35.79 -0.77
C CYS A 22 -2.93 37.02 -0.34
N MET A 23 -3.55 38.02 0.31
CA MET A 23 -2.87 39.20 0.84
C MET A 23 -2.45 39.05 2.32
N SER A 24 -2.86 37.98 3.00
CA SER A 24 -2.76 37.81 4.47
C SER A 24 -1.74 36.76 4.94
N ASN A 25 -1.00 36.11 4.04
CA ASN A 25 0.06 35.14 4.39
C ASN A 25 1.44 35.62 3.94
N VAL A 26 1.88 36.75 4.51
CA VAL A 26 3.29 37.15 4.52
C VAL A 26 3.74 37.14 5.98
N PRO A 27 4.68 36.27 6.39
CA PRO A 27 5.14 36.22 7.77
C PRO A 27 5.85 37.52 8.15
N GLU A 28 5.35 38.18 9.20
CA GLU A 28 6.05 39.24 9.94
C GLU A 28 7.23 38.60 10.69
N ASN A 29 8.38 38.54 10.02
CA ASN A 29 9.72 38.66 10.61
C ASN A 29 10.76 38.45 9.52
N THR A 30 11.15 39.52 8.85
CA THR A 30 12.44 39.60 8.16
C THR A 30 12.88 41.06 8.20
N VAL A 31 13.79 41.35 9.13
CA VAL A 31 14.52 42.61 9.20
C VAL A 31 15.47 42.64 8.01
N TYR A 32 15.20 43.50 7.02
CA TYR A 32 16.17 44.30 6.24
C TYR A 32 15.38 45.31 5.41
N GLY A 33 15.56 46.60 5.72
CA GLY A 33 14.84 47.71 5.10
C GLY A 33 15.33 48.08 3.69
N GLY A 34 14.40 48.43 2.81
CA GLY A 34 14.63 49.03 1.48
C GLY A 34 13.30 49.39 0.79
N PRO A 35 13.23 50.40 -0.11
CA PRO A 35 11.99 51.12 -0.43
C PRO A 35 10.99 50.32 -1.27
N LYS A 36 9.69 50.59 -1.05
CA LYS A 36 8.54 50.05 -1.79
C LYS A 36 8.62 50.37 -3.29
N ASP A 37 8.91 49.39 -4.12
CA ASP A 37 8.86 49.54 -5.58
C ASP A 37 7.64 48.82 -6.17
N HIS A 38 6.52 49.55 -6.31
CA HIS A 38 5.25 49.05 -6.86
C HIS A 38 5.31 48.71 -8.37
N GLY A 39 6.42 49.01 -9.07
CA GLY A 39 6.63 48.65 -10.48
C GLY A 39 7.03 47.19 -10.70
N TYR A 40 7.75 46.57 -9.75
CA TYR A 40 8.34 45.24 -9.91
C TYR A 40 7.30 44.12 -9.86
N ASN A 41 6.27 44.25 -9.01
CA ASN A 41 5.21 43.25 -8.86
C ASN A 41 4.25 43.18 -10.05
N TYR A 42 4.02 44.29 -10.76
CA TYR A 42 3.13 44.32 -11.93
C TYR A 42 3.72 43.57 -13.13
N HIS A 43 5.01 43.83 -13.44
CA HIS A 43 5.69 43.12 -14.53
C HIS A 43 5.80 41.63 -14.23
N ARG A 44 6.06 41.24 -12.97
CA ARG A 44 6.11 39.82 -12.56
C ARG A 44 4.74 39.13 -12.65
N ALA A 45 3.66 39.80 -12.27
CA ALA A 45 2.31 39.26 -12.37
C ALA A 45 1.87 39.06 -13.83
N VAL A 46 2.13 40.04 -14.71
CA VAL A 46 1.87 39.90 -16.15
C VAL A 46 2.71 38.77 -16.74
N HIS A 47 4.00 38.66 -16.34
CA HIS A 47 4.91 37.61 -16.82
C HIS A 47 4.45 36.20 -16.42
N ILE A 48 4.05 36.01 -15.16
CA ILE A 48 3.52 34.73 -14.65
C ILE A 48 2.21 34.39 -15.35
N TRP A 49 1.35 35.39 -15.62
CA TRP A 49 0.10 35.20 -16.33
C TRP A 49 0.31 34.81 -17.80
N THR A 50 1.21 35.48 -18.54
CA THR A 50 1.55 35.12 -19.92
C THR A 50 2.19 33.74 -20.00
N LEU A 51 3.08 33.38 -19.07
CA LEU A 51 3.71 32.06 -19.05
C LEU A 51 2.68 30.94 -18.83
N ARG A 52 1.68 31.19 -17.98
CA ARG A 52 0.56 30.26 -17.76
C ARG A 52 -0.30 30.06 -18.99
N ILE A 53 -0.56 31.11 -19.77
CA ILE A 53 -1.31 31.02 -21.03
C ILE A 53 -0.52 30.24 -22.08
N SER A 54 0.76 30.56 -22.29
CA SER A 54 1.65 29.83 -23.22
C SER A 54 1.76 28.35 -22.89
N ILE A 55 2.00 27.99 -21.62
CA ILE A 55 2.10 26.59 -21.19
C ILE A 55 0.77 25.85 -21.38
N SER A 56 -0.35 26.52 -21.13
CA SER A 56 -1.67 25.91 -21.25
C SER A 56 -2.08 25.71 -22.71
N ALA A 57 -1.81 26.67 -23.59
CA ALA A 57 -2.07 26.55 -25.03
C ALA A 57 -1.19 25.47 -25.68
N MET A 58 0.10 25.44 -25.34
CA MET A 58 1.00 24.37 -25.80
C MET A 58 0.61 22.99 -25.26
N SER A 59 0.04 22.91 -24.06
CA SER A 59 -0.53 21.65 -23.53
C SER A 59 -1.78 21.20 -24.29
N VAL A 60 -2.60 22.13 -24.79
CA VAL A 60 -3.75 21.81 -25.65
C VAL A 60 -3.26 21.30 -27.01
N ILE A 61 -2.30 21.99 -27.64
CA ILE A 61 -1.71 21.56 -28.92
C ILE A 61 -1.05 20.18 -28.77
N ARG A 62 -0.28 19.95 -27.70
CA ARG A 62 0.32 18.65 -27.39
C ARG A 62 -0.73 17.54 -27.28
N ARG A 63 -1.87 17.79 -26.64
CA ARG A 63 -2.94 16.79 -26.52
C ARG A 63 -3.66 16.53 -27.85
N MET A 64 -3.78 17.54 -28.72
CA MET A 64 -4.32 17.35 -30.08
C MET A 64 -3.38 16.49 -30.93
N VAL A 65 -2.06 16.63 -30.77
CA VAL A 65 -1.05 15.79 -31.45
C VAL A 65 -1.02 14.35 -30.90
N VAL A 66 -1.13 14.16 -29.57
CA VAL A 66 -1.00 12.85 -28.90
C VAL A 66 -2.23 11.93 -29.09
N HIS A 67 -3.40 12.46 -29.47
CA HIS A 67 -4.61 11.65 -29.72
C HIS A 67 -4.84 11.28 -31.19
N GLY A 68 -3.77 11.29 -31.98
CA GLY A 68 -3.61 10.40 -33.12
C GLY A 68 -3.91 11.03 -34.46
N TYR A 69 -2.96 11.77 -35.04
CA TYR A 69 -2.78 11.91 -36.50
C TYR A 69 -1.29 12.17 -36.82
N ASP A 70 -0.81 11.47 -37.85
CA ASP A 70 0.57 11.45 -38.32
C ASP A 70 1.02 12.84 -38.82
N THR A 71 1.92 13.48 -38.09
CA THR A 71 2.58 14.73 -38.51
C THR A 71 4.03 14.72 -38.04
N THR A 72 4.95 14.56 -38.99
CA THR A 72 6.38 14.81 -38.82
C THR A 72 6.60 16.32 -38.66
N LEU A 73 6.39 16.83 -37.44
CA LEU A 73 6.81 18.18 -37.08
C LEU A 73 8.35 18.20 -36.94
N PRO A 74 9.06 19.18 -37.53
CA PRO A 74 10.53 19.24 -37.46
C PRO A 74 11.10 19.50 -36.05
N ILE A 75 10.25 19.81 -35.07
CA ILE A 75 10.62 20.08 -33.67
C ILE A 75 9.58 19.41 -32.78
N SER A 76 10.00 18.65 -31.77
CA SER A 76 9.07 17.97 -30.88
C SER A 76 8.31 18.99 -29.99
N VAL A 77 7.02 18.76 -29.76
CA VAL A 77 6.19 19.65 -28.90
C VAL A 77 6.74 19.72 -27.46
N ASP A 78 7.47 18.69 -27.03
CA ASP A 78 8.18 18.67 -25.76
C ASP A 78 9.41 19.60 -25.75
N GLU A 79 10.18 19.67 -26.82
CA GLU A 79 11.23 20.68 -26.98
C GLU A 79 10.65 22.09 -27.01
N MET A 80 9.50 22.31 -27.65
CA MET A 80 8.81 23.60 -27.62
C MET A 80 8.38 24.02 -26.20
N LEU A 81 7.88 23.06 -25.39
CA LEU A 81 7.49 23.31 -24.00
C LEU A 81 8.70 23.57 -23.09
N VAL A 82 9.83 22.92 -23.36
CA VAL A 82 11.11 23.20 -22.68
C VAL A 82 11.64 24.58 -23.10
N HIS A 83 11.54 24.94 -24.38
CA HIS A 83 11.94 26.23 -24.92
C HIS A 83 11.10 27.39 -24.35
N CYS A 84 9.81 27.18 -24.14
CA CYS A 84 8.94 28.14 -23.46
C CYS A 84 9.30 28.32 -21.97
N ARG A 85 9.83 27.28 -21.31
CA ARG A 85 10.19 27.33 -19.88
C ARG A 85 11.55 27.97 -19.62
N SER A 86 12.41 28.11 -20.63
CA SER A 86 13.81 28.52 -20.46
C SER A 86 14.10 30.02 -20.70
N ARG A 87 13.12 30.84 -21.12
CA ARG A 87 13.37 32.27 -21.43
C ARG A 87 13.15 33.23 -20.26
N GLY A 88 14.16 34.06 -19.99
CA GLY A 88 14.14 35.16 -19.02
C GLY A 88 13.49 36.45 -19.53
N SER A 89 13.33 37.44 -18.65
CA SER A 89 12.34 38.53 -18.69
C SER A 89 12.54 39.70 -19.66
N MET A 90 13.27 39.53 -20.76
CA MET A 90 13.35 40.55 -21.81
C MET A 90 13.26 39.87 -23.16
N GLU A 91 12.03 39.71 -23.65
CA GLU A 91 11.61 39.48 -25.05
C GLU A 91 10.26 38.74 -25.12
N LEU A 92 9.24 39.29 -24.47
CA LEU A 92 7.89 38.68 -24.40
C LEU A 92 7.14 38.71 -25.73
N LYS A 93 7.37 39.74 -26.57
CA LYS A 93 6.64 39.91 -27.83
C LYS A 93 7.19 39.00 -28.94
N SER A 94 8.50 38.91 -29.09
CA SER A 94 9.13 38.01 -30.07
C SER A 94 8.82 36.54 -29.76
N ALA A 95 8.72 36.17 -28.48
CA ALA A 95 8.26 34.85 -28.07
C ALA A 95 6.80 34.59 -28.47
N PHE A 96 5.90 35.57 -28.26
CA PHE A 96 4.47 35.41 -28.58
C PHE A 96 4.19 35.36 -30.09
N ASP A 97 4.90 36.17 -30.87
CA ASP A 97 4.78 36.19 -32.33
C ASP A 97 5.36 34.90 -32.94
N GLY A 98 6.43 34.34 -32.34
CA GLY A 98 6.96 33.03 -32.69
C GLY A 98 5.99 31.87 -32.42
N ASP A 99 5.29 31.90 -31.28
CA ASP A 99 4.25 30.91 -30.95
C ASP A 99 3.06 30.99 -31.95
N LEU A 100 2.65 32.20 -32.36
CA LEU A 100 1.56 32.43 -33.31
C LEU A 100 1.91 31.90 -34.70
N GLN A 101 3.16 32.07 -35.12
CA GLN A 101 3.68 31.53 -36.38
C GLN A 101 3.68 29.99 -36.37
N LEU A 102 4.06 29.37 -35.24
CA LEU A 102 4.06 27.92 -35.07
C LEU A 102 2.65 27.31 -35.07
N ILE A 103 1.69 27.97 -34.41
CA ILE A 103 0.27 27.59 -34.46
C ILE A 103 -0.26 27.70 -35.90
N SER A 104 0.21 28.68 -36.67
CA SER A 104 -0.18 28.84 -38.07
C SER A 104 0.36 27.77 -39.00
N THR A 105 1.62 27.36 -38.80
CA THR A 105 2.19 26.22 -39.51
C THR A 105 1.41 24.95 -39.21
N TYR A 106 1.04 24.71 -37.95
CA TYR A 106 0.25 23.54 -37.56
C TYR A 106 -1.16 23.52 -38.19
N GLU A 107 -1.88 24.65 -38.23
CA GLU A 107 -3.20 24.72 -38.88
C GLU A 107 -3.15 24.30 -40.36
N SER A 108 -2.09 24.69 -41.08
CA SER A 108 -1.91 24.34 -42.49
C SER A 108 -1.72 22.84 -42.75
N THR A 109 -1.33 22.08 -41.72
CA THR A 109 -1.12 20.63 -41.80
C THR A 109 -2.35 19.79 -41.46
N LEU A 110 -3.45 20.41 -41.00
CA LEU A 110 -4.67 19.69 -40.62
C LEU A 110 -5.58 19.44 -41.81
N SER A 111 -6.14 18.23 -41.90
CA SER A 111 -7.06 17.80 -42.96
C SER A 111 -8.55 17.89 -42.57
N VAL A 112 -8.86 18.07 -41.27
CA VAL A 112 -10.23 18.02 -40.74
C VAL A 112 -10.80 19.43 -40.47
N GLU A 113 -11.85 19.81 -41.20
CA GLU A 113 -12.46 21.15 -41.17
C GLU A 113 -12.96 21.60 -39.77
N LYS A 114 -13.45 20.65 -38.97
CA LYS A 114 -13.93 20.91 -37.60
C LYS A 114 -12.79 21.27 -36.64
N GLU A 115 -11.59 20.75 -36.89
CA GLU A 115 -10.39 21.01 -36.10
C GLU A 115 -9.77 22.36 -36.50
N LYS A 116 -9.73 22.67 -37.80
CA LYS A 116 -9.34 24.01 -38.31
C LYS A 116 -10.14 25.12 -37.63
N LYS A 117 -11.48 24.99 -37.57
CA LYS A 117 -12.35 25.96 -36.88
C LYS A 117 -12.07 26.10 -35.37
N LYS A 118 -11.53 25.07 -34.70
CA LYS A 118 -11.09 25.20 -33.29
C LYS A 118 -9.78 25.97 -33.21
N ILE A 119 -8.83 25.69 -34.10
CA ILE A 119 -7.53 26.39 -34.14
C ILE A 119 -7.71 27.85 -34.56
N GLU A 120 -8.58 28.14 -35.51
CA GLU A 120 -8.94 29.50 -35.92
C GLU A 120 -9.46 30.33 -34.73
N LYS A 121 -10.28 29.73 -33.85
CA LYS A 121 -10.71 30.37 -32.60
C LYS A 121 -9.55 30.61 -31.63
N ILE A 122 -8.62 29.66 -31.53
CA ILE A 122 -7.42 29.80 -30.68
C ILE A 122 -6.51 30.90 -31.22
N LYS A 123 -6.30 30.96 -32.54
CA LYS A 123 -5.55 32.02 -33.22
C LYS A 123 -6.18 33.39 -33.00
N GLY A 124 -7.50 33.51 -33.16
CA GLY A 124 -8.21 34.77 -32.89
C GLY A 124 -8.05 35.22 -31.43
N LEU A 125 -8.07 34.29 -30.49
CA LEU A 125 -7.77 34.57 -29.08
C LEU A 125 -6.32 35.02 -28.88
N TRP A 126 -5.37 34.38 -29.58
CA TRP A 126 -3.94 34.68 -29.49
C TRP A 126 -3.57 36.04 -30.09
N GLU A 127 -4.13 36.39 -31.25
CA GLU A 127 -3.98 37.71 -31.87
C GLU A 127 -4.57 38.81 -30.99
N PHE A 128 -5.72 38.55 -30.35
CA PHE A 128 -6.32 39.48 -29.40
C PHE A 128 -5.38 39.72 -28.21
N VAL A 129 -4.79 38.67 -27.64
CA VAL A 129 -3.82 38.77 -26.53
C VAL A 129 -2.54 39.51 -26.97
N SER A 130 -2.02 39.24 -28.17
CA SER A 130 -0.86 39.95 -28.73
C SER A 130 -1.15 41.46 -28.91
N LYS A 131 -2.34 41.83 -29.41
CA LYS A 131 -2.77 43.23 -29.52
C LYS A 131 -2.91 43.91 -28.15
N VAL A 132 -3.45 43.21 -27.15
CA VAL A 132 -3.54 43.71 -25.76
C VAL A 132 -2.14 43.93 -25.17
N LEU A 133 -1.22 43.00 -25.37
CA LEU A 133 0.17 43.13 -24.92
C LEU A 133 0.90 44.28 -25.63
N SER A 134 0.66 44.49 -26.92
CA SER A 134 1.18 45.63 -27.68
C SER A 134 0.68 46.96 -27.12
N LEU A 135 -0.61 47.05 -26.78
CA LEU A 135 -1.22 48.23 -26.15
C LEU A 135 -0.65 48.51 -24.74
N VAL A 136 -0.38 47.45 -23.97
CA VAL A 136 0.20 47.56 -22.62
C VAL A 136 1.66 48.01 -22.70
N THR A 137 2.41 47.60 -23.72
CA THR A 137 3.84 47.93 -23.88
C THR A 137 4.12 49.29 -24.51
N THR A 138 3.19 49.86 -25.30
CA THR A 138 3.42 51.12 -26.04
C THR A 138 2.81 52.40 -25.42
N LYS A 139 1.88 52.33 -24.46
CA LYS A 139 1.25 53.55 -23.89
C LYS A 139 1.83 54.00 -22.53
N ARG A 140 2.17 55.30 -22.47
CA ARG A 140 2.70 56.04 -21.29
C ARG A 140 1.87 55.79 -20.01
N ARG A 141 2.60 55.59 -18.90
CA ARG A 141 2.16 55.42 -17.51
C ARG A 141 1.05 56.41 -17.12
N ARG A 142 -0.25 56.05 -17.17
CA ARG A 142 -1.25 56.50 -16.15
C ARG A 142 -2.64 55.85 -16.13
N ARG A 143 -2.97 54.89 -16.99
CA ARG A 143 -4.27 54.16 -16.88
C ARG A 143 -4.14 52.65 -17.12
N ARG A 144 -3.24 51.97 -16.36
CA ARG A 144 -2.98 50.52 -16.51
C ARG A 144 -3.84 49.61 -15.63
N THR A 145 -4.51 50.13 -14.60
CA THR A 145 -5.23 49.31 -13.60
C THR A 145 -6.73 49.18 -13.83
N GLU A 146 -7.39 50.18 -14.43
CA GLU A 146 -8.86 50.19 -14.54
C GLU A 146 -9.44 49.33 -15.68
N ILE A 147 -8.64 48.99 -16.70
CA ILE A 147 -9.12 48.23 -17.88
C ILE A 147 -8.61 46.77 -17.87
N LEU A 148 -7.45 46.48 -17.28
CA LEU A 148 -6.84 45.15 -17.36
C LEU A 148 -7.41 44.14 -16.35
N LEU A 149 -7.79 44.58 -15.15
CA LEU A 149 -8.29 43.70 -14.09
C LEU A 149 -9.61 43.00 -14.46
N PRO A 150 -10.61 43.69 -15.05
CA PRO A 150 -11.86 43.05 -15.48
C PRO A 150 -11.62 42.03 -16.61
N LEU A 151 -10.68 42.31 -17.51
CA LEU A 151 -10.35 41.43 -18.65
C LEU A 151 -9.67 40.13 -18.21
N ILE A 152 -8.80 40.17 -17.20
CA ILE A 152 -8.15 38.98 -16.64
C ILE A 152 -9.16 38.07 -15.94
N LEU A 153 -10.14 38.64 -15.22
CA LEU A 153 -11.16 37.88 -14.50
C LEU A 153 -12.17 37.18 -15.42
N VAL A 154 -12.54 37.82 -16.53
CA VAL A 154 -13.43 37.20 -17.54
C VAL A 154 -12.75 36.00 -18.23
N PHE A 155 -11.43 36.07 -18.43
CA PHE A 155 -10.66 34.98 -19.04
C PHE A 155 -10.48 33.77 -18.11
N ASP A 156 -10.26 33.98 -16.82
CA ASP A 156 -10.08 32.89 -15.84
C ASP A 156 -11.36 32.03 -15.69
N MET A 157 -12.54 32.66 -15.76
CA MET A 157 -13.82 31.96 -15.74
C MET A 157 -14.06 31.12 -17.01
N ALA A 158 -13.69 31.63 -18.19
CA ALA A 158 -13.84 30.89 -19.44
C ALA A 158 -12.91 29.67 -19.52
N PHE A 159 -11.69 29.78 -18.98
CA PHE A 159 -10.70 28.71 -19.01
C PHE A 159 -11.02 27.56 -18.04
N SER A 160 -11.58 27.87 -16.87
CA SER A 160 -11.99 26.88 -15.85
C SER A 160 -13.04 25.88 -16.36
N THR A 161 -13.92 26.33 -17.26
CA THR A 161 -14.99 25.49 -17.84
C THR A 161 -14.46 24.53 -18.91
N ILE A 162 -13.38 24.91 -19.63
CA ILE A 162 -12.77 24.07 -20.67
C ILE A 162 -11.85 23.01 -20.04
N SER A 163 -11.11 23.34 -18.96
CA SER A 163 -10.21 22.38 -18.29
C SER A 163 -10.92 21.23 -17.58
N ARG A 164 -12.17 21.40 -17.13
CA ARG A 164 -12.91 20.34 -16.41
C ARG A 164 -13.46 19.25 -17.33
N ALA A 165 -13.60 19.50 -18.63
CA ALA A 165 -14.12 18.53 -19.58
C ALA A 165 -13.06 17.52 -20.11
N PHE A 166 -11.77 17.71 -19.79
CA PHE A 166 -10.67 17.04 -20.50
C PHE A 166 -9.69 16.23 -19.61
N LEU A 167 -10.02 15.98 -18.34
CA LEU A 167 -9.15 15.28 -17.37
C LEU A 167 -9.73 13.93 -16.91
N ALA A 168 -10.05 13.06 -17.87
CA ALA A 168 -10.15 11.62 -17.64
C ALA A 168 -8.98 10.94 -18.38
N SER A 169 -8.38 9.92 -17.75
CA SER A 169 -7.29 9.05 -18.21
C SER A 169 -5.82 9.53 -18.06
N ARG A 170 -5.07 8.79 -17.22
CA ARG A 170 -3.59 8.63 -17.19
C ARG A 170 -3.16 7.60 -18.29
N PRO A 171 -1.90 7.11 -18.50
CA PRO A 171 -0.65 7.19 -17.70
C PRO A 171 0.72 7.21 -18.50
N THR A 172 1.85 7.19 -17.75
CA THR A 172 3.20 6.50 -17.94
C THR A 172 4.00 6.60 -19.27
N SER A 173 5.33 6.55 -19.39
CA SER A 173 6.55 6.25 -18.57
C SER A 173 7.83 6.45 -19.45
N LEU A 174 9.03 6.12 -18.90
CA LEU A 174 10.35 5.77 -19.52
C LEU A 174 11.35 6.93 -19.81
N PHE A 175 12.69 6.84 -19.67
CA PHE A 175 13.68 5.75 -19.46
C PHE A 175 15.02 6.31 -18.85
N LEU A 176 15.81 5.40 -18.25
CA LEU A 176 17.15 5.39 -17.59
C LEU A 176 18.19 6.54 -17.68
N ARG A 177 18.96 6.67 -16.57
CA ARG A 177 20.45 6.74 -16.61
C ARG A 177 21.08 6.09 -15.36
N CYS A 178 22.16 5.33 -15.56
CA CYS A 178 22.93 4.63 -14.53
C CYS A 178 24.03 5.49 -13.88
N MET A 179 24.34 5.11 -12.63
CA MET A 179 25.57 5.31 -11.83
C MET A 179 25.63 6.49 -10.84
N SER A 180 25.12 6.27 -9.63
CA SER A 180 25.89 6.37 -8.37
C SER A 180 25.06 5.76 -7.24
N ASN A 181 25.65 4.97 -6.34
CA ASN A 181 24.94 4.27 -5.25
C ASN A 181 24.63 5.20 -4.06
N VAL A 182 24.04 6.36 -4.34
CA VAL A 182 23.22 7.12 -3.40
C VAL A 182 21.77 6.80 -3.78
N PRO A 183 20.84 6.49 -2.85
CA PRO A 183 19.46 6.25 -3.23
C PRO A 183 18.87 7.53 -3.81
N GLU A 184 18.90 7.64 -5.14
CA GLU A 184 18.35 8.74 -5.89
C GLU A 184 16.81 8.65 -5.83
N ASN A 185 16.15 9.82 -5.74
CA ASN A 185 14.70 9.90 -5.62
C ASN A 185 14.02 9.20 -6.81
N THR A 186 12.98 8.41 -6.52
CA THR A 186 12.23 7.61 -7.51
C THR A 186 11.88 8.41 -8.77
N VAL A 187 12.29 7.90 -9.96
CA VAL A 187 12.11 8.53 -11.28
C VAL A 187 10.63 8.82 -11.62
N TYR A 188 9.71 8.00 -11.10
CA TYR A 188 8.28 8.29 -11.04
C TYR A 188 7.81 8.11 -9.59
N GLY A 189 6.99 9.03 -9.11
CA GLY A 189 6.26 8.82 -7.86
C GLY A 189 5.25 7.70 -8.04
N GLY A 190 5.59 6.50 -7.58
CA GLY A 190 4.60 5.48 -7.26
C GLY A 190 3.59 6.01 -6.23
N PRO A 191 2.58 5.22 -5.82
CA PRO A 191 1.68 5.61 -4.73
C PRO A 191 2.49 6.19 -3.57
N LYS A 192 2.19 7.43 -3.14
CA LYS A 192 2.94 8.09 -2.07
C LYS A 192 2.97 7.19 -0.84
N VAL A 193 4.16 6.92 -0.31
CA VAL A 193 4.32 6.22 0.97
C VAL A 193 3.66 7.07 2.06
N GLN A 194 2.68 6.50 2.75
CA GLN A 194 2.01 7.14 3.88
C GLN A 194 2.98 7.13 5.09
N SER A 195 3.16 8.25 5.79
CA SER A 195 3.86 8.29 7.09
C SER A 195 2.81 8.20 8.22
N PRO A 196 3.09 7.65 9.43
CA PRO A 196 4.38 7.30 10.09
C PRO A 196 4.67 5.78 10.13
N ASN A 197 3.71 4.97 9.66
CA ASN A 197 3.69 3.51 9.51
C ASN A 197 4.31 3.09 8.17
N GLN A 198 5.61 3.32 7.99
CA GLN A 198 6.28 2.99 6.73
C GLN A 198 6.16 1.49 6.41
N ARG A 199 5.53 1.17 5.27
CA ARG A 199 5.54 -0.19 4.73
C ARG A 199 6.99 -0.64 4.59
N VAL A 200 7.31 -1.81 5.14
CA VAL A 200 8.64 -2.40 5.03
C VAL A 200 8.85 -2.81 3.59
N THR A 201 9.96 -2.36 3.01
CA THR A 201 10.34 -2.62 1.61
C THR A 201 11.64 -3.40 1.57
N LEU A 202 11.96 -3.97 0.41
CA LEU A 202 13.26 -4.61 0.18
C LEU A 202 14.43 -3.63 0.44
N THR A 203 14.26 -2.35 0.12
CA THR A 203 15.26 -1.30 0.42
C THR A 203 15.45 -1.12 1.92
N HIS A 204 14.37 -1.11 2.69
CA HIS A 204 14.42 -1.05 4.15
C HIS A 204 15.18 -2.25 4.73
N LEU A 205 14.85 -3.48 4.30
CA LEU A 205 15.53 -4.70 4.77
C LEU A 205 17.03 -4.70 4.41
N ARG A 206 17.38 -4.26 3.19
CA ARG A 206 18.79 -4.09 2.78
C ARG A 206 19.52 -3.06 3.65
N GLN A 207 18.85 -1.97 4.05
CA GLN A 207 19.44 -0.97 4.95
C GLN A 207 19.66 -1.55 6.35
N LYS A 208 18.67 -2.28 6.91
CA LYS A 208 18.84 -2.96 8.20
C LYS A 208 20.02 -3.91 8.17
N HIS A 209 20.11 -4.75 7.15
CA HIS A 209 21.23 -5.68 6.96
C HIS A 209 22.59 -4.97 6.91
N LYS A 210 22.72 -3.90 6.10
CA LYS A 210 23.96 -3.10 6.01
C LYS A 210 24.39 -2.46 7.33
N LYS A 211 23.42 -2.12 8.20
CA LYS A 211 23.67 -1.53 9.51
C LYS A 211 23.87 -2.58 10.62
N GLY A 212 23.68 -3.86 10.31
CA GLY A 212 23.65 -4.92 11.33
C GLY A 212 22.42 -4.86 12.24
N GLU A 213 21.35 -4.17 11.84
CA GLU A 213 20.09 -4.14 12.59
C GLU A 213 19.30 -5.45 12.32
N PRO A 214 18.92 -6.21 13.37
CA PRO A 214 18.22 -7.48 13.18
C PRO A 214 16.87 -7.34 12.46
N ILE A 215 16.61 -8.24 11.51
CA ILE A 215 15.32 -8.35 10.81
C ILE A 215 14.40 -9.32 11.56
N THR A 216 13.19 -8.86 11.89
CA THR A 216 12.18 -9.67 12.58
C THR A 216 11.19 -10.26 11.58
N VAL A 217 11.03 -11.59 11.62
CA VAL A 217 10.09 -12.31 10.77
C VAL A 217 9.21 -13.19 11.65
N VAL A 218 7.90 -13.14 11.46
CA VAL A 218 6.95 -14.04 12.14
C VAL A 218 5.93 -14.50 11.11
N THR A 219 5.47 -15.76 11.23
CA THR A 219 4.41 -16.22 10.34
C THR A 219 3.05 -15.63 10.72
N ALA A 220 2.10 -15.62 9.78
CA ALA A 220 0.68 -15.38 10.06
C ALA A 220 -0.18 -16.07 9.02
N TYR A 221 -1.42 -16.38 9.39
CA TYR A 221 -2.30 -17.23 8.55
C TYR A 221 -3.73 -16.70 8.46
N ASP A 222 -4.09 -15.71 9.27
CA ASP A 222 -5.42 -15.14 9.32
C ASP A 222 -5.38 -13.62 9.57
N TYR A 223 -6.56 -13.00 9.54
CA TYR A 223 -6.69 -11.55 9.76
C TYR A 223 -6.23 -11.13 11.17
N PRO A 224 -6.67 -11.76 12.28
CA PRO A 224 -6.22 -11.38 13.62
C PRO A 224 -4.71 -11.48 13.86
N SER A 225 -4.08 -12.59 13.46
CA SER A 225 -2.62 -12.77 13.58
C SER A 225 -1.86 -11.71 12.79
N ALA A 226 -2.32 -11.39 11.58
CA ALA A 226 -1.72 -10.32 10.77
C ALA A 226 -1.86 -8.94 11.44
N VAL A 227 -3.01 -8.63 12.04
CA VAL A 227 -3.21 -7.37 12.80
C VAL A 227 -2.26 -7.29 14.00
N HIS A 228 -2.06 -8.40 14.72
CA HIS A 228 -1.11 -8.45 15.84
C HIS A 228 0.33 -8.20 15.38
N LEU A 229 0.75 -8.83 14.27
CA LEU A 229 2.09 -8.64 13.71
C LEU A 229 2.33 -7.21 13.24
N ASP A 230 1.35 -6.60 12.57
CA ASP A 230 1.43 -5.21 12.14
C ASP A 230 1.58 -4.26 13.34
N THR A 231 0.70 -4.42 14.34
CA THR A 231 0.71 -3.60 15.57
C THR A 231 2.02 -3.76 16.35
N ALA A 232 2.59 -4.96 16.38
CA ALA A 232 3.87 -5.24 17.02
C ALA A 232 5.09 -4.69 16.25
N GLY A 233 4.91 -4.20 15.02
CA GLY A 233 5.99 -3.64 14.22
C GLY A 233 6.94 -4.67 13.63
N ILE A 234 6.50 -5.92 13.45
CA ILE A 234 7.30 -7.00 12.82
C ILE A 234 7.69 -6.60 11.39
N ASP A 235 8.93 -6.86 10.96
CA ASP A 235 9.41 -6.38 9.66
C ASP A 235 8.82 -7.17 8.48
N ILE A 236 8.73 -8.50 8.63
CA ILE A 236 8.24 -9.41 7.60
C ILE A 236 7.16 -10.32 8.18
N CYS A 237 6.03 -10.40 7.48
CA CYS A 237 4.95 -11.33 7.77
C CYS A 237 4.98 -12.46 6.72
N LEU A 238 5.27 -13.69 7.16
CA LEU A 238 5.39 -14.86 6.30
C LEU A 238 4.10 -15.70 6.34
N VAL A 239 3.40 -15.80 5.22
CA VAL A 239 2.34 -16.79 5.02
C VAL A 239 3.00 -18.08 4.56
N GLY A 240 3.41 -18.90 5.53
CA GLY A 240 4.18 -20.12 5.27
C GLY A 240 3.31 -21.36 5.10
N ASP A 241 3.82 -22.34 4.34
CA ASP A 241 3.16 -23.65 4.16
C ASP A 241 3.03 -24.47 5.46
N SER A 242 3.78 -24.08 6.50
CA SER A 242 3.54 -24.48 7.90
C SER A 242 2.07 -24.41 8.35
N ALA A 243 1.23 -23.59 7.70
CA ALA A 243 -0.22 -23.58 7.88
C ALA A 243 -0.85 -24.99 7.77
N ALA A 244 -0.30 -25.84 6.91
CA ALA A 244 -0.69 -27.24 6.77
C ALA A 244 -0.77 -27.95 8.13
N MET A 245 0.23 -27.73 8.97
CA MET A 245 0.33 -28.39 10.27
C MET A 245 -0.39 -27.60 11.35
N VAL A 246 -0.09 -26.30 11.48
CA VAL A 246 -0.55 -25.51 12.62
C VAL A 246 -1.97 -24.97 12.47
N VAL A 247 -2.51 -24.93 11.25
CA VAL A 247 -3.89 -24.49 10.98
C VAL A 247 -4.77 -25.66 10.54
N HIS A 248 -4.28 -26.51 9.63
CA HIS A 248 -5.08 -27.61 9.08
C HIS A 248 -4.89 -28.96 9.80
N GLY A 249 -3.88 -29.09 10.67
CA GLY A 249 -3.64 -30.32 11.43
C GLY A 249 -3.08 -31.47 10.59
N TYR A 250 -2.50 -31.20 9.41
CA TYR A 250 -1.74 -32.20 8.66
C TYR A 250 -0.44 -32.59 9.38
N ASP A 251 0.01 -33.83 9.17
CA ASP A 251 1.26 -34.32 9.76
C ASP A 251 2.53 -33.68 9.15
N THR A 252 2.42 -33.19 7.91
CA THR A 252 3.52 -32.56 7.16
C THR A 252 2.99 -31.38 6.34
N THR A 253 3.90 -30.58 5.76
CA THR A 253 3.51 -29.47 4.86
C THR A 253 3.15 -29.91 3.44
N LEU A 254 3.39 -31.18 3.08
CA LEU A 254 3.17 -31.69 1.72
C LEU A 254 1.73 -31.57 1.20
N PRO A 255 0.66 -31.77 2.01
CA PRO A 255 -0.70 -31.80 1.48
C PRO A 255 -1.26 -30.43 1.08
N ILE A 256 -0.70 -29.32 1.59
CA ILE A 256 -1.30 -28.01 1.37
C ILE A 256 -1.19 -27.56 -0.08
N SER A 257 -2.31 -27.15 -0.64
CA SER A 257 -2.44 -26.70 -2.02
C SER A 257 -2.18 -25.20 -2.18
N VAL A 258 -1.96 -24.76 -3.42
CA VAL A 258 -1.89 -23.33 -3.76
C VAL A 258 -3.20 -22.61 -3.40
N ASP A 259 -4.35 -23.26 -3.60
CA ASP A 259 -5.64 -22.63 -3.34
C ASP A 259 -5.89 -22.42 -1.83
N GLU A 260 -5.45 -23.35 -0.99
CA GLU A 260 -5.44 -23.17 0.47
C GLU A 260 -4.49 -22.05 0.89
N MET A 261 -3.26 -22.02 0.35
CA MET A 261 -2.32 -20.93 0.59
C MET A 261 -2.91 -19.56 0.23
N LEU A 262 -3.64 -19.46 -0.88
CA LEU A 262 -4.30 -18.23 -1.31
C LEU A 262 -5.39 -17.74 -0.33
N VAL A 263 -6.08 -18.64 0.36
CA VAL A 263 -7.05 -18.26 1.42
C VAL A 263 -6.33 -17.54 2.55
N HIS A 264 -5.22 -18.10 3.05
CA HIS A 264 -4.40 -17.49 4.10
C HIS A 264 -3.78 -16.17 3.65
N CYS A 265 -3.21 -16.13 2.45
CA CYS A 265 -2.62 -14.91 1.88
C CYS A 265 -3.63 -13.75 1.87
N ARG A 266 -4.85 -13.98 1.37
CA ARG A 266 -5.90 -12.96 1.33
C ARG A 266 -6.36 -12.50 2.72
N ALA A 267 -6.39 -13.41 3.70
CA ALA A 267 -6.72 -13.05 5.07
C ALA A 267 -5.65 -12.13 5.68
N VAL A 268 -4.38 -12.51 5.52
CA VAL A 268 -3.22 -11.75 6.03
C VAL A 268 -3.08 -10.39 5.34
N ALA A 269 -3.25 -10.32 4.01
CA ALA A 269 -3.18 -9.06 3.26
C ALA A 269 -4.24 -8.04 3.68
N ARG A 270 -5.37 -8.50 4.27
CA ARG A 270 -6.38 -7.62 4.87
C ARG A 270 -5.93 -7.07 6.22
N GLY A 271 -5.25 -7.88 7.03
CA GLY A 271 -4.87 -7.53 8.42
C GLY A 271 -3.56 -6.76 8.55
N ALA A 272 -2.59 -7.00 7.67
CA ALA A 272 -1.27 -6.37 7.73
C ALA A 272 -1.01 -5.43 6.54
N LYS A 273 -0.60 -4.19 6.85
CA LYS A 273 -0.28 -3.09 5.94
C LYS A 273 1.17 -2.62 6.06
N ARG A 274 1.77 -2.73 7.25
CA ARG A 274 3.16 -2.33 7.51
C ARG A 274 4.20 -3.39 7.08
N PRO A 275 4.17 -4.65 7.53
CA PRO A 275 5.23 -5.60 7.20
C PRO A 275 5.32 -5.90 5.70
N LEU A 276 6.48 -6.35 5.25
CA LEU A 276 6.61 -6.96 3.93
C LEU A 276 5.89 -8.32 3.96
N LEU A 277 4.94 -8.54 3.06
CA LEU A 277 4.17 -9.79 3.02
C LEU A 277 4.83 -10.80 2.08
N ILE A 278 5.17 -11.97 2.60
CA ILE A 278 5.77 -13.05 1.81
C ILE A 278 4.83 -14.26 1.83
N GLY A 279 4.49 -14.79 0.66
CA GLY A 279 3.76 -16.06 0.54
C GLY A 279 4.67 -17.21 0.12
N ASP A 280 4.55 -18.36 0.78
CA ASP A 280 5.25 -19.56 0.34
C ASP A 280 4.68 -20.13 -0.96
N LEU A 281 5.57 -20.66 -1.80
CA LEU A 281 5.20 -21.60 -2.86
C LEU A 281 5.13 -23.00 -2.22
N PRO A 282 3.93 -23.63 -2.15
CA PRO A 282 3.80 -24.97 -1.57
C PRO A 282 4.46 -26.02 -2.46
N PHE A 283 4.76 -27.20 -1.88
CA PHE A 283 5.35 -28.32 -2.60
C PHE A 283 4.54 -28.69 -3.86
N GLY A 284 5.25 -29.02 -4.95
CA GLY A 284 4.66 -29.42 -6.23
C GLY A 284 4.21 -28.25 -7.13
N SER A 285 4.34 -27.02 -6.65
CA SER A 285 3.88 -25.82 -7.37
C SER A 285 4.98 -25.08 -8.15
N TYR A 286 6.25 -25.47 -8.00
CA TYR A 286 7.38 -24.78 -8.62
C TYR A 286 8.52 -25.70 -9.09
N GLU A 287 8.46 -27.00 -8.82
CA GLU A 287 9.55 -27.94 -9.10
C GLU A 287 9.54 -28.49 -10.52
N SER A 288 8.39 -28.50 -11.21
CA SER A 288 8.27 -29.15 -12.52
C SER A 288 8.93 -28.33 -13.65
N SER A 289 8.83 -27.00 -13.60
CA SER A 289 9.39 -26.10 -14.59
C SER A 289 9.44 -24.66 -14.08
N SER A 290 10.34 -23.86 -14.66
CA SER A 290 10.40 -22.41 -14.41
C SER A 290 9.09 -21.70 -14.76
N THR A 291 8.38 -22.14 -15.81
CA THR A 291 7.06 -21.58 -16.18
C THR A 291 6.03 -21.81 -15.09
N GLN A 292 5.90 -23.04 -14.58
CA GLN A 292 5.00 -23.35 -13.46
C GLN A 292 5.32 -22.48 -12.23
N ALA A 293 6.61 -22.35 -11.91
CA ALA A 293 7.07 -21.55 -10.77
C ALA A 293 6.67 -20.07 -10.90
N VAL A 294 6.84 -19.48 -12.09
CA VAL A 294 6.42 -18.10 -12.38
C VAL A 294 4.90 -17.96 -12.31
N ASP A 295 4.15 -18.87 -12.92
CA ASP A 295 2.68 -18.83 -12.90
C ASP A 295 2.13 -18.89 -11.47
N THR A 296 2.62 -19.82 -10.65
CA THR A 296 2.24 -19.92 -9.24
C THR A 296 2.62 -18.66 -8.46
N ALA A 297 3.84 -18.13 -8.64
CA ALA A 297 4.26 -16.89 -7.98
C ALA A 297 3.37 -15.70 -8.35
N VAL A 298 2.99 -15.58 -9.62
CA VAL A 298 2.04 -14.55 -10.09
C VAL A 298 0.68 -14.69 -9.39
N ARG A 299 0.17 -15.91 -9.21
CA ARG A 299 -1.07 -16.15 -8.46
C ARG A 299 -0.96 -15.71 -7.01
N ILE A 300 0.10 -16.11 -6.30
CA ILE A 300 0.32 -15.72 -4.90
C ILE A 300 0.37 -14.19 -4.74
N LEU A 301 1.00 -13.47 -5.66
CA LEU A 301 1.02 -12.01 -5.65
C LEU A 301 -0.36 -11.41 -5.97
N LYS A 302 -0.96 -11.79 -7.11
CA LYS A 302 -2.18 -11.14 -7.62
C LYS A 302 -3.45 -11.54 -6.87
N GLU A 303 -3.62 -12.83 -6.64
CA GLU A 303 -4.80 -13.39 -5.96
C GLU A 303 -4.63 -13.38 -4.44
N GLY A 304 -3.40 -13.56 -3.95
CA GLY A 304 -3.08 -13.59 -2.52
C GLY A 304 -2.81 -12.20 -1.91
N GLY A 305 -2.39 -11.22 -2.72
CA GLY A 305 -2.05 -9.88 -2.24
C GLY A 305 -0.68 -9.80 -1.54
N MET A 306 0.24 -10.71 -1.86
CA MET A 306 1.60 -10.75 -1.31
C MET A 306 2.56 -9.80 -2.04
N ASP A 307 3.67 -9.44 -1.40
CA ASP A 307 4.73 -8.57 -1.98
C ASP A 307 5.88 -9.36 -2.60
N ALA A 308 6.12 -10.57 -2.08
CA ALA A 308 7.21 -11.45 -2.46
C ALA A 308 6.81 -12.91 -2.24
N ILE A 309 7.64 -13.82 -2.74
CA ILE A 309 7.47 -15.25 -2.52
C ILE A 309 8.65 -15.83 -1.73
N LYS A 310 8.42 -16.96 -1.06
CA LYS A 310 9.48 -17.86 -0.58
C LYS A 310 9.40 -19.20 -1.30
N LEU A 311 10.56 -19.77 -1.63
CA LEU A 311 10.70 -21.12 -2.18
C LEU A 311 11.85 -21.86 -1.49
N GLU A 312 11.75 -23.18 -1.46
CA GLU A 312 12.72 -24.04 -0.77
C GLU A 312 13.71 -24.70 -1.72
N GLY A 313 14.89 -25.00 -1.21
CA GLY A 313 15.84 -25.94 -1.80
C GLY A 313 16.81 -25.34 -2.83
N GLY A 314 17.69 -26.21 -3.30
CA GLY A 314 18.92 -25.84 -3.98
C GLY A 314 19.29 -26.66 -5.20
N SER A 315 18.38 -27.52 -5.67
CA SER A 315 18.62 -28.29 -6.90
C SER A 315 18.75 -27.34 -8.09
N PRO A 316 19.45 -27.74 -9.18
CA PRO A 316 19.52 -26.93 -10.38
C PRO A 316 18.14 -26.46 -10.89
N SER A 317 17.11 -27.32 -10.81
CA SER A 317 15.73 -26.96 -11.15
C SER A 317 15.17 -25.84 -10.26
N ARG A 318 15.39 -25.90 -8.94
CA ARG A 318 14.90 -24.91 -7.97
C ARG A 318 15.65 -23.57 -8.09
N ILE A 319 16.96 -23.62 -8.39
CA ILE A 319 17.75 -22.41 -8.70
C ILE A 319 17.24 -21.75 -9.99
N ASN A 320 16.95 -22.53 -11.04
CA ASN A 320 16.38 -22.01 -12.29
C ASN A 320 14.95 -21.45 -12.09
N ALA A 321 14.14 -22.06 -11.22
CA ALA A 321 12.83 -21.53 -10.85
C ALA A 321 12.97 -20.17 -10.13
N ALA A 322 13.86 -20.07 -9.13
CA ALA A 322 14.14 -18.82 -8.43
C ALA A 322 14.56 -17.71 -9.38
N LYS A 323 15.52 -18.00 -10.28
CA LYS A 323 16.01 -17.06 -11.28
C LYS A 323 14.89 -16.58 -12.21
N ALA A 324 14.06 -17.49 -12.72
CA ALA A 324 12.95 -17.14 -13.61
C ALA A 324 11.91 -16.24 -12.92
N ILE A 325 11.59 -16.51 -11.64
CA ILE A 325 10.68 -15.68 -10.85
C ILE A 325 11.27 -14.26 -10.65
N VAL A 326 12.57 -14.16 -10.34
CA VAL A 326 13.25 -12.88 -10.19
C VAL A 326 13.28 -12.10 -11.51
N GLU A 327 13.58 -12.76 -12.63
CA GLU A 327 13.59 -12.14 -13.96
C GLU A 327 12.19 -11.69 -14.41
N ALA A 328 11.12 -12.34 -13.91
CA ALA A 328 9.74 -11.88 -14.08
C ALA A 328 9.37 -10.65 -13.21
N GLY A 329 10.31 -10.15 -12.39
CA GLY A 329 10.13 -8.96 -11.55
C GLY A 329 9.54 -9.24 -10.17
N ILE A 330 9.54 -10.50 -9.72
CA ILE A 330 8.98 -10.91 -8.42
C ILE A 330 10.14 -11.12 -7.44
N ALA A 331 10.02 -10.54 -6.24
CA ALA A 331 11.02 -10.70 -5.20
C ALA A 331 10.97 -12.09 -4.57
N VAL A 332 12.14 -12.73 -4.43
CA VAL A 332 12.27 -14.12 -3.93
C VAL A 332 13.10 -14.16 -2.66
N MET A 333 12.56 -14.78 -1.62
CA MET A 333 13.29 -15.28 -0.46
C MET A 333 13.62 -16.76 -0.69
N GLY A 334 14.89 -17.11 -0.75
CA GLY A 334 15.32 -18.50 -0.82
C GLY A 334 15.29 -19.19 0.54
N HIS A 335 15.38 -20.51 0.60
CA HIS A 335 15.43 -21.28 1.84
C HIS A 335 16.31 -22.51 1.68
N VAL A 336 17.32 -22.64 2.56
CA VAL A 336 18.25 -23.77 2.62
C VAL A 336 18.38 -24.33 4.04
N GLY A 337 19.09 -25.46 4.16
CA GLY A 337 19.14 -26.23 5.40
C GLY A 337 18.05 -27.28 5.39
N LEU A 338 17.35 -27.46 6.51
CA LEU A 338 16.17 -28.31 6.54
C LEU A 338 15.08 -27.66 5.69
N THR A 339 14.56 -28.40 4.71
CA THR A 339 13.49 -27.95 3.81
C THR A 339 12.31 -28.90 4.01
N PRO A 340 11.30 -28.53 4.82
CA PRO A 340 10.17 -29.39 5.16
C PRO A 340 9.47 -30.02 3.95
N GLN A 341 9.45 -29.36 2.80
CA GLN A 341 8.87 -29.90 1.58
C GLN A 341 9.64 -31.12 1.03
N ALA A 342 10.87 -31.36 1.49
CA ALA A 342 11.69 -32.52 1.14
C ALA A 342 11.76 -33.56 2.28
N ILE A 343 10.82 -33.54 3.23
CA ILE A 343 10.84 -34.40 4.44
C ILE A 343 11.04 -35.89 4.15
N SER A 344 10.39 -36.40 3.08
CA SER A 344 10.48 -37.81 2.67
C SER A 344 11.86 -38.19 2.15
N VAL A 345 12.56 -37.24 1.50
CA VAL A 345 13.94 -37.43 1.01
C VAL A 345 14.94 -37.27 2.16
N LEU A 346 14.66 -36.36 3.10
CA LEU A 346 15.53 -36.09 4.26
C LEU A 346 15.38 -37.12 5.40
N GLY A 347 14.34 -37.95 5.36
CA GLY A 347 14.07 -38.96 6.39
C GLY A 347 13.63 -38.36 7.74
N GLY A 348 12.88 -37.25 7.69
CA GLY A 348 12.35 -36.54 8.86
C GLY A 348 13.02 -35.20 9.17
N PHE A 349 12.53 -34.52 10.22
CA PHE A 349 12.98 -33.18 10.63
C PHE A 349 14.35 -33.24 11.32
N ARG A 350 15.42 -33.36 10.52
CA ARG A 350 16.81 -33.53 11.01
C ARG A 350 17.63 -32.28 10.71
N PRO A 351 18.49 -31.82 11.66
CA PRO A 351 19.36 -30.69 11.39
C PRO A 351 20.36 -30.99 10.27
N GLN A 352 20.62 -30.01 9.41
CA GLN A 352 21.50 -30.10 8.26
C GLN A 352 22.87 -29.47 8.56
N GLY A 353 23.91 -29.77 7.77
CA GLY A 353 25.24 -29.16 7.97
C GLY A 353 26.05 -29.73 9.13
N LYS A 354 25.76 -30.98 9.56
CA LYS A 354 26.45 -31.64 10.68
C LYS A 354 27.82 -32.23 10.33
N ASN A 355 28.12 -32.39 9.05
CA ASN A 355 29.42 -32.82 8.54
C ASN A 355 29.93 -31.83 7.49
N VAL A 356 31.23 -31.87 7.20
CA VAL A 356 31.91 -30.91 6.31
C VAL A 356 31.20 -30.79 4.96
N ALA A 357 30.92 -31.90 4.28
CA ALA A 357 30.27 -31.90 2.96
C ALA A 357 28.89 -31.23 3.00
N SER A 358 28.05 -31.60 3.98
CA SER A 358 26.72 -30.99 4.15
C SER A 358 26.78 -29.51 4.54
N ALA A 359 27.77 -29.10 5.34
CA ALA A 359 27.96 -27.72 5.76
C ALA A 359 28.37 -26.83 4.58
N VAL A 360 29.35 -27.30 3.80
CA VAL A 360 29.77 -26.64 2.54
C VAL A 360 28.57 -26.54 1.60
N LYS A 361 27.78 -27.62 1.47
CA LYS A 361 26.61 -27.62 0.58
C LYS A 361 25.57 -26.57 0.96
N VAL A 362 25.34 -26.33 2.25
CA VAL A 362 24.43 -25.25 2.71
C VAL A 362 24.93 -23.89 2.22
N VAL A 363 26.22 -23.60 2.39
CA VAL A 363 26.82 -22.31 1.99
C VAL A 363 26.79 -22.14 0.46
N GLU A 364 27.20 -23.16 -0.29
CA GLU A 364 27.15 -23.15 -1.76
C GLU A 364 25.73 -22.93 -2.28
N THR A 365 24.75 -23.58 -1.66
CA THR A 365 23.35 -23.44 -2.07
C THR A 365 22.82 -22.03 -1.77
N ALA A 366 23.17 -21.47 -0.62
CA ALA A 366 22.81 -20.10 -0.27
C ALA A 366 23.41 -19.09 -1.26
N LEU A 367 24.68 -19.29 -1.66
CA LEU A 367 25.34 -18.49 -2.70
C LEU A 367 24.64 -18.65 -4.06
N ALA A 368 24.28 -19.88 -4.46
CA ALA A 368 23.56 -20.12 -5.70
C ALA A 368 22.20 -19.40 -5.75
N LEU A 369 21.46 -19.38 -4.64
CA LEU A 369 20.21 -18.62 -4.52
C LEU A 369 20.45 -17.10 -4.59
N GLN A 370 21.52 -16.60 -3.98
CA GLN A 370 21.91 -15.19 -4.15
C GLN A 370 22.20 -14.86 -5.61
N GLU A 371 22.97 -15.69 -6.31
CA GLU A 371 23.31 -15.46 -7.71
C GLU A 371 22.10 -15.63 -8.65
N ALA A 372 21.09 -16.40 -8.25
CA ALA A 372 19.78 -16.43 -8.90
C ALA A 372 18.96 -15.14 -8.68
N GLY A 373 19.39 -14.25 -7.78
CA GLY A 373 18.79 -12.95 -7.53
C GLY A 373 17.84 -12.89 -6.33
N CYS A 374 17.82 -13.92 -5.46
CA CYS A 374 17.07 -13.87 -4.20
C CYS A 374 17.51 -12.65 -3.36
N PHE A 375 16.56 -11.97 -2.72
CA PHE A 375 16.87 -10.79 -1.89
C PHE A 375 17.25 -11.13 -0.45
N SER A 376 16.97 -12.37 -0.01
CA SER A 376 17.28 -12.93 1.30
C SER A 376 17.25 -14.45 1.25
N VAL A 377 17.87 -15.12 2.24
CA VAL A 377 17.84 -16.60 2.34
C VAL A 377 17.51 -17.03 3.78
N VAL A 378 16.54 -17.91 3.95
CA VAL A 378 16.27 -18.61 5.21
C VAL A 378 17.29 -19.72 5.42
N LEU A 379 17.86 -19.78 6.62
CA LEU A 379 18.71 -20.87 7.09
C LEU A 379 17.97 -21.63 8.19
N GLU A 380 17.52 -22.84 7.91
CA GLU A 380 16.74 -23.64 8.86
C GLU A 380 17.51 -24.83 9.42
N CYS A 381 17.51 -24.95 10.75
CA CYS A 381 18.09 -26.08 11.49
C CYS A 381 19.54 -26.42 11.07
N VAL A 382 20.41 -25.41 11.03
CA VAL A 382 21.84 -25.53 10.72
C VAL A 382 22.70 -25.15 11.93
N PRO A 383 23.88 -25.77 12.14
CA PRO A 383 24.77 -25.39 13.22
C PRO A 383 25.19 -23.91 13.16
N PRO A 384 25.31 -23.22 14.31
CA PRO A 384 25.66 -21.80 14.34
C PRO A 384 26.94 -21.42 13.57
N PRO A 385 28.03 -22.21 13.56
CA PRO A 385 29.21 -21.90 12.75
C PRO A 385 28.93 -21.90 11.24
N VAL A 386 28.06 -22.79 10.77
CA VAL A 386 27.65 -22.87 9.36
C VAL A 386 26.79 -21.66 9.00
N ALA A 387 25.85 -21.28 9.88
CA ALA A 387 25.03 -20.09 9.69
C ALA A 387 25.86 -18.80 9.68
N ALA A 388 26.87 -18.70 10.55
CA ALA A 388 27.80 -17.57 10.58
C ALA A 388 28.62 -17.49 9.29
N ALA A 389 29.15 -18.62 8.81
CA ALA A 389 29.90 -18.69 7.56
C ALA A 389 29.03 -18.30 6.35
N ALA A 390 27.80 -18.83 6.25
CA ALA A 390 26.86 -18.46 5.19
C ALA A 390 26.52 -16.96 5.26
N THR A 391 26.18 -16.44 6.44
CA THR A 391 25.84 -15.02 6.62
C THR A 391 26.99 -14.09 6.25
N SER A 392 28.24 -14.47 6.56
CA SER A 392 29.41 -13.69 6.18
C SER A 392 29.74 -13.78 4.68
N ALA A 393 29.41 -14.89 4.02
CA ALA A 393 29.68 -15.09 2.60
C ALA A 393 28.65 -14.39 1.69
N LEU A 394 27.41 -14.22 2.17
CA LEU A 394 26.32 -13.58 1.43
C LEU A 394 26.35 -12.05 1.57
N ARG A 395 25.91 -11.37 0.50
CA ARG A 395 25.69 -9.91 0.42
C ARG A 395 24.24 -9.52 0.74
N ILE A 396 23.37 -10.52 0.89
CA ILE A 396 21.95 -10.40 1.18
C ILE A 396 21.66 -10.94 2.60
N PRO A 397 20.62 -10.44 3.28
CA PRO A 397 20.30 -10.89 4.62
C PRO A 397 19.97 -12.39 4.69
N THR A 398 20.48 -13.04 5.73
CA THR A 398 20.10 -14.39 6.15
C THR A 398 19.07 -14.33 7.27
N ILE A 399 18.05 -15.17 7.21
CA ILE A 399 17.01 -15.27 8.25
C ILE A 399 17.11 -16.64 8.90
N GLY A 400 17.44 -16.68 10.19
CA GLY A 400 17.64 -17.93 10.92
C GLY A 400 16.34 -18.49 11.53
N ILE A 401 16.20 -19.81 11.53
CA ILE A 401 15.28 -20.53 12.40
C ILE A 401 15.97 -21.82 12.86
N GLY A 402 16.34 -21.87 14.13
CA GLY A 402 17.24 -22.93 14.63
C GLY A 402 18.64 -22.89 14.00
N ALA A 403 19.09 -21.71 13.58
CA ALA A 403 20.42 -21.47 12.98
C ALA A 403 21.39 -20.69 13.89
N GLY A 404 21.00 -20.48 15.16
CA GLY A 404 21.74 -19.64 16.10
C GLY A 404 21.61 -18.13 15.83
N PRO A 405 22.32 -17.29 16.60
CA PRO A 405 22.13 -15.85 16.60
C PRO A 405 22.88 -15.11 15.47
N PHE A 406 23.70 -15.81 14.67
CA PHE A 406 24.62 -15.19 13.71
C PHE A 406 24.00 -14.86 12.34
N CYS A 407 22.68 -15.03 12.19
CA CYS A 407 21.95 -14.61 11.00
C CYS A 407 21.62 -13.11 11.06
N SER A 408 21.29 -12.50 9.91
CA SER A 408 20.85 -11.10 9.83
C SER A 408 19.49 -10.82 10.46
N GLY A 409 18.71 -11.87 10.67
CA GLY A 409 17.38 -11.82 11.29
C GLY A 409 16.94 -13.20 11.74
N GLN A 410 15.73 -13.29 12.30
CA GLN A 410 15.17 -14.54 12.81
C GLN A 410 13.71 -14.69 12.39
N VAL A 411 13.28 -15.93 12.15
CA VAL A 411 11.89 -16.31 11.90
C VAL A 411 11.40 -17.35 12.91
N LEU A 412 10.16 -17.21 13.36
CA LEU A 412 9.45 -18.23 14.14
C LEU A 412 8.01 -18.37 13.65
N VAL A 413 7.46 -19.57 13.83
CA VAL A 413 6.04 -19.85 13.61
C VAL A 413 5.23 -19.20 14.73
N TYR A 414 4.20 -18.42 14.36
CA TYR A 414 3.34 -17.68 15.30
C TYR A 414 2.79 -18.54 16.44
N HIS A 415 2.27 -19.72 16.12
CA HIS A 415 1.70 -20.65 17.08
C HIS A 415 2.73 -21.19 18.08
N ASP A 416 3.95 -21.49 17.61
CA ASP A 416 5.04 -21.97 18.47
C ASP A 416 5.58 -20.84 19.36
N LEU A 417 5.74 -19.63 18.79
CA LEU A 417 6.18 -18.44 19.50
C LEU A 417 5.25 -18.10 20.66
N LEU A 418 3.93 -18.24 20.47
CA LEU A 418 2.92 -17.91 21.48
C LEU A 418 2.49 -19.09 22.37
N GLY A 419 3.01 -20.30 22.12
CA GLY A 419 2.62 -21.50 22.84
C GLY A 419 1.11 -21.77 22.75
N MET A 420 0.54 -21.69 21.54
CA MET A 420 -0.91 -21.83 21.31
C MET A 420 -1.38 -23.29 21.33
N LEU A 421 -0.59 -24.20 20.77
CA LEU A 421 -0.98 -25.60 20.63
C LEU A 421 -0.42 -26.45 21.78
N GLN A 422 -1.33 -27.12 22.49
CA GLN A 422 -1.01 -28.20 23.43
C GLN A 422 -1.83 -29.42 23.04
N HIS A 423 -1.45 -30.11 21.96
CA HIS A 423 -2.20 -31.28 21.51
C HIS A 423 -1.73 -32.56 22.24
N PRO A 424 -2.62 -33.39 22.81
CA PRO A 424 -2.24 -34.62 23.50
C PRO A 424 -1.77 -35.75 22.56
N HIS A 425 -2.15 -35.73 21.27
CA HIS A 425 -1.70 -36.73 20.28
C HIS A 425 -0.59 -36.24 19.33
N HIS A 426 -0.29 -34.93 19.32
CA HIS A 426 0.95 -34.36 18.74
C HIS A 426 1.89 -33.91 19.86
N ALA A 427 1.79 -34.59 21.01
CA ALA A 427 2.34 -34.12 22.27
C ALA A 427 3.86 -34.02 22.23
N LYS A 428 4.31 -32.80 22.51
CA LYS A 428 5.64 -32.42 23.02
C LYS A 428 6.79 -32.55 22.04
N VAL A 429 6.94 -31.57 21.14
CA VAL A 429 8.16 -30.74 21.15
C VAL A 429 7.78 -29.39 20.52
N THR A 430 7.55 -28.35 21.33
CA THR A 430 7.91 -27.00 20.84
C THR A 430 9.34 -27.14 20.35
N PRO A 431 9.64 -26.88 19.06
CA PRO A 431 10.95 -27.23 18.52
C PRO A 431 12.05 -26.71 19.43
N LYS A 432 13.13 -27.48 19.64
CA LYS A 432 14.17 -27.12 20.64
C LYS A 432 14.76 -25.71 20.44
N PHE A 433 14.66 -25.18 19.23
CA PHE A 433 15.10 -23.82 18.88
C PHE A 433 14.08 -22.72 19.15
N CYS A 434 12.81 -23.06 19.43
CA CYS A 434 11.74 -22.09 19.62
C CYS A 434 11.59 -21.73 21.10
N LYS A 435 11.81 -20.44 21.41
CA LYS A 435 11.44 -19.86 22.69
C LYS A 435 9.95 -19.47 22.65
N GLN A 436 9.18 -19.98 23.60
CA GLN A 436 7.82 -19.49 23.83
C GLN A 436 7.89 -18.14 24.57
N TYR A 437 7.30 -17.10 23.97
CA TYR A 437 7.18 -15.77 24.56
C TYR A 437 5.89 -15.61 25.37
N ALA A 438 4.93 -16.52 25.18
CA ALA A 438 3.69 -16.62 25.96
C ALA A 438 3.23 -18.09 26.02
N ARG A 439 2.19 -18.34 26.82
CA ARG A 439 1.47 -19.62 26.88
C ARG A 439 -0.01 -19.41 26.60
N VAL A 440 -0.31 -18.96 25.38
CA VAL A 440 -1.67 -18.56 25.00
C VAL A 440 -2.63 -19.75 25.05
N GLY A 441 -2.17 -20.97 24.77
CA GLY A 441 -3.00 -22.18 24.88
C GLY A 441 -3.56 -22.40 26.29
N ASP A 442 -2.78 -22.12 27.34
CA ASP A 442 -3.23 -22.24 28.74
C ASP A 442 -4.37 -21.25 29.02
N VAL A 443 -4.22 -20.01 28.55
CA VAL A 443 -5.22 -18.95 28.74
C VAL A 443 -6.50 -19.28 28.01
N ILE A 444 -6.42 -19.77 26.77
CA ILE A 444 -7.58 -20.22 25.99
C ILE A 444 -8.30 -21.35 26.73
N ASN A 445 -7.57 -22.38 27.16
CA ASN A 445 -8.18 -23.53 27.83
C ASN A 445 -8.85 -23.12 29.15
N LYS A 446 -8.20 -22.27 29.95
CA LYS A 446 -8.78 -21.72 31.18
C LYS A 446 -10.10 -20.99 30.89
N ALA A 447 -10.13 -20.11 29.90
CA ALA A 447 -11.34 -19.36 29.55
C ALA A 447 -12.47 -20.27 29.07
N LEU A 448 -12.16 -21.33 28.30
CA LEU A 448 -13.16 -22.30 27.85
C LEU A 448 -13.73 -23.14 29.00
N VAL A 449 -12.89 -23.54 29.96
CA VAL A 449 -13.32 -24.26 31.16
C VAL A 449 -14.21 -23.37 32.02
N GLU A 450 -13.81 -22.12 32.28
CA GLU A 450 -14.59 -21.15 33.04
C GLU A 450 -15.96 -20.89 32.38
N TYR A 451 -15.98 -20.64 31.06
CA TYR A 451 -17.24 -20.49 30.33
C TYR A 451 -18.15 -21.72 30.47
N LYS A 452 -17.60 -22.93 30.34
CA LYS A 452 -18.35 -24.18 30.53
C LYS A 452 -18.95 -24.27 31.94
N GLU A 453 -18.17 -23.93 32.96
CA GLU A 453 -18.61 -23.96 34.37
C GLU A 453 -19.72 -22.94 34.62
N GLU A 454 -19.59 -21.71 34.13
CA GLU A 454 -20.60 -20.67 34.31
C GLU A 454 -21.91 -20.99 33.57
N VAL A 455 -21.84 -21.57 32.38
CA VAL A 455 -23.04 -22.04 31.66
C VAL A 455 -23.69 -23.22 32.37
N SER A 456 -22.90 -24.20 32.81
CA SER A 456 -23.41 -25.42 33.46
C SER A 456 -24.04 -25.14 34.82
N SER A 457 -23.55 -24.12 35.54
CA SER A 457 -24.11 -23.66 36.82
C SER A 457 -25.25 -22.65 36.66
N GLY A 458 -25.54 -22.19 35.44
CA GLY A 458 -26.54 -21.14 35.20
C GLY A 458 -26.09 -19.73 35.61
N LYS A 459 -24.82 -19.54 35.99
CA LYS A 459 -24.24 -18.23 36.33
C LYS A 459 -24.10 -17.34 35.09
N PHE A 460 -23.83 -17.92 33.93
CA PHE A 460 -23.82 -17.23 32.64
C PHE A 460 -24.96 -17.73 31.72
N PRO A 461 -25.71 -16.82 31.08
CA PRO A 461 -25.61 -15.36 31.18
C PRO A 461 -26.24 -14.81 32.47
N GLY A 462 -25.50 -13.97 33.19
CA GLY A 462 -26.05 -13.17 34.29
C GLY A 462 -26.79 -11.91 33.81
N PRO A 463 -27.42 -11.12 34.70
CA PRO A 463 -28.23 -9.95 34.33
C PRO A 463 -27.49 -8.92 33.48
N ALA A 464 -26.20 -8.69 33.72
CA ALA A 464 -25.38 -7.75 32.94
C ALA A 464 -25.21 -8.17 31.46
N PHE A 465 -25.36 -9.46 31.16
CA PHE A 465 -25.25 -10.04 29.81
C PHE A 465 -26.62 -10.35 29.20
N SER A 466 -27.71 -9.98 29.88
CA SER A 466 -29.09 -10.11 29.44
C SER A 466 -29.78 -8.74 29.35
N PRO A 467 -29.30 -7.81 28.48
CA PRO A 467 -29.74 -6.41 28.48
C PRO A 467 -31.13 -6.21 27.87
N TYR A 468 -31.68 -7.21 27.19
CA TYR A 468 -32.94 -7.12 26.46
C TYR A 468 -34.12 -7.33 27.41
N LYS A 469 -35.02 -6.35 27.47
CA LYS A 469 -36.20 -6.36 28.35
C LYS A 469 -37.47 -6.23 27.53
N ILE A 470 -38.50 -6.94 27.95
CA ILE A 470 -39.89 -6.77 27.51
C ILE A 470 -40.63 -5.99 28.59
N SER A 471 -41.51 -5.06 28.20
CA SER A 471 -42.27 -4.27 29.17
C SER A 471 -43.25 -5.18 29.94
N SER A 472 -43.59 -4.84 31.18
CA SER A 472 -44.53 -5.66 31.97
C SER A 472 -45.91 -5.80 31.32
N THR A 473 -46.36 -4.75 30.62
CA THR A 473 -47.59 -4.77 29.82
C THR A 473 -47.49 -5.76 28.65
N ASP A 474 -46.36 -5.77 27.95
CA ASP A 474 -46.15 -6.67 26.82
C ASP A 474 -45.90 -8.11 27.27
N VAL A 475 -45.31 -8.34 28.46
CA VAL A 475 -45.20 -9.68 29.06
C VAL A 475 -46.59 -10.27 29.23
N SER A 476 -47.52 -9.53 29.84
CA SER A 476 -48.88 -10.03 30.09
C SER A 476 -49.63 -10.32 28.79
N ALA A 477 -49.50 -9.45 27.79
CA ALA A 477 -50.07 -9.69 26.46
C ALA A 477 -49.45 -10.94 25.80
N PHE A 478 -48.13 -11.09 25.88
CA PHE A 478 -47.40 -12.24 25.34
C PHE A 478 -47.84 -13.56 25.98
N LEU A 479 -47.98 -13.60 27.31
CA LEU A 479 -48.45 -14.78 28.04
C LEU A 479 -49.86 -15.21 27.58
N ASN A 480 -50.77 -14.25 27.40
CA ASN A 480 -52.12 -14.52 26.92
C ASN A 480 -52.14 -15.06 25.48
N GLU A 481 -51.28 -14.53 24.60
CA GLU A 481 -51.18 -15.04 23.23
C GLU A 481 -50.62 -16.47 23.19
N LEU A 482 -49.64 -16.81 24.04
CA LEU A 482 -49.15 -18.18 24.16
C LEU A 482 -50.26 -19.16 24.59
N GLN A 483 -51.10 -18.76 25.53
CA GLN A 483 -52.25 -19.57 25.97
C GLN A 483 -53.28 -19.75 24.85
N LYS A 484 -53.61 -18.69 24.09
CA LYS A 484 -54.52 -18.78 22.93
C LYS A 484 -54.00 -19.75 21.86
N LEU A 485 -52.68 -19.85 21.71
CA LEU A 485 -52.03 -20.80 20.80
C LEU A 485 -51.97 -22.25 21.35
N GLY A 486 -52.47 -22.50 22.57
CA GLY A 486 -52.39 -23.81 23.23
C GLY A 486 -50.99 -24.14 23.75
N LEU A 487 -50.13 -23.15 23.97
CA LEU A 487 -48.74 -23.30 24.43
C LEU A 487 -48.62 -23.03 25.94
N ASP A 488 -49.46 -23.67 26.75
CA ASP A 488 -49.57 -23.36 28.19
C ASP A 488 -48.26 -23.55 28.97
N LYS A 489 -47.47 -24.57 28.62
CA LYS A 489 -46.14 -24.79 29.22
C LYS A 489 -45.18 -23.64 28.95
N ALA A 490 -45.25 -23.05 27.75
CA ALA A 490 -44.42 -21.92 27.38
C ALA A 490 -44.87 -20.65 28.12
N ALA A 491 -46.18 -20.45 28.25
CA ALA A 491 -46.74 -19.35 29.04
C ALA A 491 -46.29 -19.45 30.52
N SER A 492 -46.35 -20.64 31.12
CA SER A 492 -45.86 -20.86 32.49
C SER A 492 -44.37 -20.54 32.64
N ALA A 493 -43.54 -21.06 31.74
CA ALA A 493 -42.09 -20.83 31.79
C ALA A 493 -41.71 -19.35 31.62
N ALA A 494 -42.42 -18.61 30.75
CA ALA A 494 -42.19 -17.18 30.55
C ALA A 494 -42.62 -16.35 31.76
N ALA A 495 -43.72 -16.71 32.44
CA ALA A 495 -44.15 -16.06 33.67
C ALA A 495 -43.11 -16.24 34.78
N GLU A 496 -42.65 -17.49 35.00
CA GLU A 496 -41.61 -17.81 35.98
C GLU A 496 -40.28 -17.06 35.71
N ALA A 497 -39.90 -16.94 34.45
CA ALA A 497 -38.70 -16.21 34.06
C ALA A 497 -38.82 -14.70 34.34
N SER A 498 -39.99 -14.10 34.10
CA SER A 498 -40.24 -12.68 34.40
C SER A 498 -40.12 -12.40 35.90
N GLU A 499 -40.65 -13.28 36.74
CA GLU A 499 -40.59 -13.13 38.20
C GLU A 499 -39.16 -13.27 38.75
N LYS A 500 -38.38 -14.21 38.22
CA LYS A 500 -36.97 -14.42 38.62
C LYS A 500 -36.06 -13.25 38.26
N ILE A 501 -36.37 -12.50 37.20
CA ILE A 501 -35.61 -11.33 36.78
C ILE A 501 -35.95 -10.09 37.64
N GLU A 502 -37.19 -9.97 38.11
CA GLU A 502 -37.63 -8.86 38.97
C GLU A 502 -37.17 -8.98 40.43
N LYS A 503 -36.88 -10.20 40.90
CA LYS A 503 -36.27 -10.46 42.22
C LYS A 503 -34.82 -10.93 42.05
N PRO A 504 -33.83 -10.03 41.95
CA PRO A 504 -32.44 -10.47 42.03
C PRO A 504 -32.22 -11.21 43.35
N GLU A 505 -31.57 -12.37 43.30
CA GLU A 505 -31.17 -13.10 44.51
C GLU A 505 -30.48 -12.15 45.49
N SER A 506 -30.94 -12.12 46.73
CA SER A 506 -30.26 -11.42 47.82
C SER A 506 -28.80 -11.90 47.88
N PRO A 507 -27.81 -11.02 48.10
CA PRO A 507 -26.41 -11.42 48.09
C PRO A 507 -26.19 -12.50 49.16
N VAL A 508 -26.02 -13.75 48.72
CA VAL A 508 -25.47 -14.80 49.56
C VAL A 508 -24.02 -14.40 49.84
N ALA A 509 -23.68 -14.31 51.12
CA ALA A 509 -22.42 -13.80 51.63
C ALA A 509 -21.21 -14.48 50.96
N ASP A 510 -20.53 -13.72 50.09
CA ASP A 510 -19.16 -14.03 49.66
C ASP A 510 -18.19 -13.45 50.70
N GLU A 511 -18.23 -14.04 51.90
CA GLU A 511 -17.32 -13.74 52.99
C GLU A 511 -16.37 -14.94 53.17
N GLN A 512 -15.47 -15.16 52.20
CA GLN A 512 -14.17 -15.84 52.37
C GLN A 512 -13.44 -16.00 51.02
N ARG A 513 -12.83 -14.92 50.53
CA ARG A 513 -11.64 -14.97 49.65
C ARG A 513 -10.89 -13.63 49.67
N LYS A 514 -10.45 -13.26 50.87
CA LYS A 514 -9.36 -12.32 51.10
C LYS A 514 -8.45 -12.89 52.20
N SER A 515 -7.71 -13.93 51.85
CA SER A 515 -6.46 -14.33 52.52
C SER A 515 -5.83 -15.45 51.70
N ASP A 516 -4.74 -15.09 51.01
CA ASP A 516 -3.55 -15.87 50.61
C ASP A 516 -3.06 -15.56 49.18
#